data_AF-A0A1F8PX13-F1
#
_entry.id   AF-A0A1F8PX13-F1
#
_cell.length_a   1.000
_cell.length_b   1.000
_cell.length_c   1.000
_cell.angle_alpha   90.00
_cell.angle_beta   90.00
_cell.angle_gamma   90.00
#
_symmetry.space_group_name_H-M   'P 1'
#
loop_
_entity.id
_entity.type
_entity.pdbx_description
1 polymer ?
#
loop_
_entity_poly.entity_id
_entity_poly.type
_entity_poly.pdbx_seq_one_letter_code
_entity_poly.pdbx_strand_id
1 'polypeptide(L)'
;MMVGGGLMLLFGLLFMVMVIGLPILLIVAAVAGVWGLSGRRSGSAASSPGYDRLVAPAASFTRFCSHCGQGLQADWTHCPQCGAPV
;
A
#
# COMPACT_ATOMS: atom_id res chain seq x y z
N MET A 1 -40.22 24.01 -17.55
CA MET A 1 -40.34 22.58 -17.19
C MET A 1 -39.25 21.66 -17.81
N MET A 2 -38.16 22.19 -18.40
CA MET A 2 -37.09 21.38 -19.01
C MET A 2 -35.85 21.15 -18.12
N VAL A 3 -35.89 21.55 -16.84
CA VAL A 3 -34.74 21.48 -15.93
C VAL A 3 -34.55 20.07 -15.30
N GLY A 4 -35.55 19.19 -15.40
CA GLY A 4 -35.54 17.88 -14.72
C GLY A 4 -34.62 16.82 -15.35
N GLY A 5 -34.39 16.86 -16.66
CA GLY A 5 -33.62 15.82 -17.36
C GLY A 5 -32.12 15.83 -17.06
N GLY A 6 -31.52 17.03 -16.98
CA GLY A 6 -30.09 17.18 -16.67
C GLY A 6 -29.76 16.81 -15.23
N LEU A 7 -30.67 17.06 -14.29
CA LEU A 7 -30.46 16.80 -12.87
C LEU A 7 -30.46 15.30 -12.56
N MET A 8 -31.27 14.50 -13.27
CA MET A 8 -31.28 13.03 -13.15
C MET A 8 -30.01 12.37 -13.70
N LEU A 9 -29.50 12.85 -14.85
CA LEU A 9 -28.23 12.36 -15.40
C LEU A 9 -27.03 12.74 -14.54
N LEU A 10 -27.03 13.96 -13.99
CA LEU A 10 -25.99 14.42 -13.06
C LEU A 10 -26.00 13.59 -11.77
N PHE A 11 -27.17 13.34 -11.18
CA PHE A 11 -27.29 12.52 -9.98
C PHE A 11 -26.87 11.07 -10.23
N GLY A 12 -27.26 10.49 -11.37
CA GLY A 12 -26.86 9.13 -11.76
C GLY A 12 -25.34 9.00 -11.94
N LEU A 13 -24.71 9.98 -12.59
CA LEU A 13 -23.26 10.00 -12.77
C LEU A 13 -22.52 10.19 -11.44
N LEU A 14 -22.99 11.09 -10.57
CA LEU A 14 -22.45 11.26 -9.22
C LEU A 14 -22.56 9.99 -8.39
N PHE A 15 -23.71 9.31 -8.45
CA PHE A 15 -23.92 8.05 -7.73
C PHE A 15 -23.02 6.94 -8.28
N MET A 16 -22.88 6.82 -9.61
CA MET A 16 -21.96 5.87 -10.24
C MET A 16 -20.51 6.15 -9.83
N VAL A 17 -20.05 7.40 -9.92
CA VAL A 17 -18.69 7.79 -9.54
C VAL A 17 -18.46 7.61 -8.05
N MET A 18 -19.45 7.87 -7.20
CA MET A 18 -19.33 7.58 -5.77
C MET A 18 -19.21 6.08 -5.52
N VAL A 19 -20.11 5.26 -6.08
CA VAL A 19 -20.16 3.82 -5.82
C VAL A 19 -18.94 3.09 -6.40
N ILE A 20 -18.39 3.53 -7.53
CA ILE A 20 -17.23 2.91 -8.18
C ILE A 20 -15.93 3.61 -7.79
N GLY A 21 -15.93 4.94 -7.72
CA GLY A 21 -14.76 5.73 -7.38
C GLY A 21 -14.37 5.61 -5.91
N LEU A 22 -15.33 5.57 -4.96
CA LEU A 22 -15.02 5.42 -3.54
C LEU A 22 -14.27 4.11 -3.23
N PRO A 23 -14.69 2.91 -3.69
CA PRO A 23 -13.93 1.70 -3.44
C PRO A 23 -12.57 1.71 -4.14
N ILE A 24 -12.46 2.22 -5.38
CA ILE A 24 -11.17 2.35 -6.06
C ILE A 24 -10.23 3.25 -5.26
N LEU A 25 -10.73 4.40 -4.78
CA LEU A 25 -9.94 5.35 -4.00
C LEU A 25 -9.54 4.77 -2.65
N LEU A 26 -10.43 4.03 -1.97
CA LEU A 26 -10.10 3.30 -0.74
C LEU A 26 -9.03 2.23 -0.96
N ILE A 27 -9.11 1.47 -2.06
CA ILE A 27 -8.10 0.46 -2.40
C ILE A 27 -6.75 1.14 -2.65
N VAL A 28 -6.71 2.22 -3.45
CA VAL A 28 -5.47 2.98 -3.72
C VAL A 28 -4.90 3.56 -2.42
N ALA A 29 -5.74 4.16 -1.57
CA ALA A 29 -5.31 4.70 -0.28
C ALA A 29 -4.81 3.61 0.68
N ALA A 30 -5.45 2.44 0.70
CA ALA A 30 -5.01 1.29 1.49
C ALA A 30 -3.67 0.75 0.98
N VAL A 31 -3.50 0.59 -0.33
CA VAL A 31 -2.23 0.15 -0.94
C VAL A 31 -1.12 1.17 -0.65
N ALA A 32 -1.36 2.45 -0.91
CA ALA A 32 -0.41 3.52 -0.62
C ALA A 32 -0.10 3.67 0.88
N GLY A 33 -1.11 3.50 1.74
CA GLY A 33 -0.96 3.51 3.19
C GLY A 33 -0.12 2.35 3.69
N VAL A 34 -0.39 1.13 3.24
CA VAL A 34 0.39 -0.08 3.58
C VAL A 34 1.84 0.06 3.09
N TRP A 35 2.07 0.57 1.89
CA TRP A 35 3.41 0.83 1.36
C TRP A 35 4.12 1.95 2.12
N GLY A 36 3.41 3.04 2.44
CA GLY A 36 3.91 4.17 3.20
C GLY A 36 4.20 3.83 4.66
N LEU A 37 3.43 2.95 5.29
CA LEU A 37 3.68 2.45 6.64
C LEU A 37 4.85 1.47 6.68
N SER A 38 5.03 0.68 5.62
CA SER A 38 6.21 -0.19 5.46
C SER A 38 7.50 0.63 5.31
N GLY A 39 7.46 1.73 4.54
CA GLY A 39 8.57 2.70 4.46
C GLY A 39 8.74 3.59 5.70
N ARG A 40 7.68 3.89 6.44
CA ARG A 40 7.75 4.67 7.70
C ARG A 40 8.36 3.89 8.86
N ARG A 41 8.45 2.56 8.84
CA ARG A 41 9.33 1.85 9.80
C ARG A 41 10.81 2.19 9.61
N SER A 42 11.20 2.64 8.41
CA SER A 42 12.55 3.16 8.14
C SER A 42 12.67 4.68 8.30
N GLY A 43 11.54 5.40 8.33
CA GLY A 43 11.47 6.88 8.33
C GLY A 43 10.88 7.52 9.57
N SER A 44 10.34 6.75 10.53
CA SER A 44 10.06 7.22 11.90
C SER A 44 11.36 7.23 12.70
N ALA A 45 12.40 7.88 12.15
CA ALA A 45 13.40 8.53 12.96
C ALA A 45 12.70 9.72 13.61
N ALA A 46 11.91 9.40 14.64
CA ALA A 46 11.74 10.31 15.74
C ALA A 46 13.16 10.76 16.12
N SER A 47 13.37 12.06 16.05
CA SER A 47 14.53 12.73 16.62
C SER A 47 14.61 12.38 18.11
N SER A 48 15.32 11.30 18.44
CA SER A 48 15.79 11.00 19.78
C SER A 48 17.28 10.66 19.68
N PRO A 49 18.18 11.54 20.16
CA PRO A 49 19.58 11.18 20.30
C PRO A 49 19.70 10.32 21.55
N GLY A 50 20.12 9.07 21.40
CA GLY A 50 20.43 8.28 22.58
C GLY A 50 20.80 6.84 22.28
N TYR A 51 22.11 6.58 22.23
CA TYR A 51 22.80 5.36 22.66
C TYR A 51 21.99 4.04 22.57
N ASP A 52 22.20 3.25 21.51
CA ASP A 52 22.26 1.77 21.57
C ASP A 52 22.17 1.23 20.14
N ARG A 53 23.27 1.37 19.40
CA ARG A 53 23.45 0.66 18.14
C ARG A 53 24.53 -0.40 18.31
N LEU A 54 24.21 -1.38 19.14
CA LEU A 54 24.73 -2.73 18.91
C LEU A 54 24.18 -3.16 17.55
N VAL A 55 25.12 -3.35 16.63
CA VAL A 55 24.93 -3.63 15.21
C VAL A 55 23.92 -4.76 15.00
N ALA A 56 22.72 -4.42 14.52
CA ALA A 56 21.85 -5.39 13.85
C ALA A 56 22.35 -5.57 12.41
N PRO A 57 22.55 -6.82 11.93
CA PRO A 57 22.93 -7.05 10.54
C PRO A 57 21.81 -6.51 9.65
N ALA A 58 22.16 -5.52 8.81
CA ALA A 58 21.27 -5.04 7.77
C ALA A 58 21.00 -6.22 6.83
N ALA A 59 19.84 -6.86 6.99
CA ALA A 59 19.39 -7.96 6.16
C ALA A 59 19.29 -7.46 4.72
N SER A 60 20.31 -7.77 3.91
CA SER A 60 20.37 -7.44 2.49
C SER A 60 19.44 -8.37 1.72
N PHE A 61 18.31 -7.83 1.28
CA PHE A 61 17.38 -8.53 0.39
C PHE A 61 18.13 -8.89 -0.90
N THR A 62 18.30 -10.19 -1.15
CA THR A 62 19.09 -10.72 -2.27
C THR A 62 18.21 -11.07 -3.48
N ARG A 63 16.90 -11.20 -3.26
CA ARG A 63 15.95 -11.66 -4.28
C ARG A 63 14.57 -11.04 -4.08
N PHE A 64 13.75 -11.09 -5.12
CA PHE A 64 12.41 -10.52 -5.13
C PHE A 64 11.38 -11.58 -5.48
N CYS A 65 10.22 -11.55 -4.83
CA CYS A 65 9.13 -12.48 -5.15
C CYS A 65 8.53 -12.15 -6.53
N SER A 66 8.38 -13.14 -7.39
CA SER A 66 7.80 -13.00 -8.73
C SER A 66 6.29 -12.66 -8.72
N HIS A 67 5.58 -13.00 -7.65
CA HIS A 67 4.14 -12.77 -7.53
C HIS A 67 3.78 -11.38 -6.96
N CYS A 68 4.56 -10.87 -6.00
CA CYS A 68 4.23 -9.63 -5.30
C CYS A 68 5.34 -8.57 -5.32
N GLY A 69 6.51 -8.88 -5.89
CA GLY A 69 7.63 -7.96 -6.03
C GLY A 69 8.36 -7.58 -4.74
N GLN A 70 8.02 -8.18 -3.60
CA GLN A 70 8.65 -7.87 -2.32
C GLN A 70 10.08 -8.38 -2.25
N GLY A 71 10.95 -7.62 -1.56
CA GLY A 71 12.33 -8.03 -1.27
C GLY A 71 12.35 -9.15 -0.24
N LEU A 72 13.01 -10.25 -0.57
CA LEU A 72 13.13 -11.44 0.27
C LEU A 72 14.60 -11.73 0.61
N GLN A 73 14.78 -12.32 1.78
CA GLN A 73 16.07 -12.86 2.21
C GLN A 73 16.36 -14.18 1.48
N ALA A 74 17.63 -14.59 1.42
CA ALA A 74 18.10 -15.71 0.60
C ALA A 74 17.68 -17.10 1.13
N ASP A 75 17.21 -17.20 2.37
CA ASP A 75 16.90 -18.43 3.10
C ASP A 75 15.41 -18.83 3.08
N TRP A 76 14.53 -17.97 2.56
CA TRP A 76 13.08 -18.20 2.55
C TRP A 76 12.62 -19.10 1.39
N THR A 77 11.60 -19.93 1.59
CA THR A 77 11.04 -20.77 0.51
C THR A 77 9.66 -20.29 0.06
N HIS A 78 9.03 -19.47 0.89
CA HIS A 78 7.70 -18.92 0.67
C HIS A 78 7.69 -17.44 1.07
N CYS A 79 6.91 -16.64 0.35
CA CYS A 79 6.77 -15.22 0.61
C CYS A 79 5.86 -15.00 1.84
N PRO A 80 6.25 -14.18 2.83
CA PRO A 80 5.40 -13.94 4.02
C PRO A 80 4.20 -13.06 3.70
N GLN A 81 4.23 -12.37 2.55
CA GLN A 81 3.21 -11.40 2.18
C GLN A 81 2.12 -12.04 1.32
N CYS A 82 2.47 -12.97 0.44
CA CYS A 82 1.50 -13.61 -0.46
C CYS A 82 1.41 -15.14 -0.30
N GLY A 83 2.29 -15.77 0.48
CA GLY A 83 2.31 -17.22 0.67
C GLY A 83 2.80 -18.02 -0.55
N ALA A 84 3.07 -17.36 -1.68
CA ALA A 84 3.57 -18.01 -2.89
C ALA A 84 5.03 -18.51 -2.70
N PRO A 85 5.43 -19.61 -3.35
CA PRO A 85 6.82 -20.03 -3.41
C PRO A 85 7.68 -18.97 -4.12
N VAL A 86 8.93 -18.83 -3.69
CA VAL A 86 9.81 -17.67 -4.01
C VAL A 86 10.88 -18.00 -5.02
#